data_AF-A0A3N2CTT0-F1
#
_entry.id   AF-A0A3N2CTT0-F1
#
_cell.length_a   1.000
_cell.length_b   1.000
_cell.length_c   1.000
_cell.angle_alpha   90.00
_cell.angle_beta   90.00
_cell.angle_gamma   90.00
#
_symmetry.space_group_name_H-M   'P 1'
#
loop_
_entity.id
_entity.type
_entity.pdbx_description
1 polymer ?
#
loop_
_entity_poly.entity_id
_entity_poly.type
_entity_poly.pdbx_seq_one_letter_code
_entity_poly.pdbx_strand_id
1 'polypeptide(L)'
;MWVPLLGLLIALILGAVLLRRSPRPPPPGPYTPPTALPRPPAAKLAERSQFEADRAVSDMMRQIEAEAARMLPAIEAEAARMLPEIETKDARRNAEMLREGGVDDDPRPPERGPVPPLTALGSNGGPSWMGADEWEKRLAAYRLQGRSPSDIRRVAEHLERRGPREPWTAAQQIDRAKSVGHVARVEYLSPEDEARALAPGAGGLPDARLERVRDRLLVVTPLGWVNPRSRTAYRAGIYSFVLRGTGYNEAATRSGRFTPGALLRLRREPDNPHDANALAVYAERDRNKAGYVPTGQAKRLAPLVDGGADLVAVSTRGSGAGSDDVTPHVLVCERALYDHLTRSR
;
A
#
# COMPACT_ATOMS: atom_id res chain seq x y z
N MET A 1 10.53 -14.42 -7.12
CA MET A 1 10.21 -13.76 -8.40
C MET A 1 8.94 -14.31 -9.09
N TRP A 2 8.20 -15.24 -8.46
CA TRP A 2 7.13 -16.01 -9.12
C TRP A 2 5.69 -15.51 -8.86
N VAL A 3 5.46 -14.71 -7.82
CA VAL A 3 4.13 -14.14 -7.49
C VAL A 3 3.53 -13.25 -8.62
N PRO A 4 4.29 -12.42 -9.36
CA PRO A 4 3.69 -11.63 -10.44
C PRO A 4 3.34 -12.45 -11.69
N LEU A 5 4.00 -13.60 -11.91
CA LEU A 5 3.75 -14.47 -13.07
C LEU A 5 2.43 -15.25 -12.91
N LEU A 6 2.10 -15.68 -11.69
CA LEU A 6 0.86 -16.39 -11.40
C LEU A 6 -0.38 -15.47 -11.60
N GLY A 7 -0.28 -14.21 -11.20
CA GLY A 7 -1.34 -13.22 -11.43
C GLY A 7 -1.60 -12.91 -12.90
N LEU A 8 -0.54 -12.91 -13.73
CA LEU A 8 -0.65 -12.70 -15.17
C LEU A 8 -1.29 -13.90 -15.88
N LEU A 9 -0.96 -15.12 -15.45
CA LEU A 9 -1.52 -16.36 -16.00
C LEU A 9 -3.03 -16.47 -15.73
N ILE A 10 -3.47 -16.15 -14.51
CA ILE A 10 -4.89 -16.14 -14.13
C ILE A 10 -5.67 -15.11 -14.95
N ALA A 11 -5.11 -13.91 -15.18
CA ALA A 11 -5.74 -12.88 -16.00
C ALA A 11 -5.87 -13.28 -17.48
N LEU A 12 -4.87 -13.99 -18.03
CA LEU A 12 -4.89 -14.47 -19.42
C LEU A 12 -5.92 -15.60 -19.63
N ILE A 13 -6.06 -16.51 -18.67
CA ILE A 13 -7.06 -17.60 -18.73
C ILE A 13 -8.48 -17.02 -18.67
N LEU A 14 -8.74 -16.06 -17.77
CA LEU A 14 -10.03 -15.36 -17.67
C LEU A 14 -10.39 -14.60 -18.95
N GLY A 15 -9.41 -13.93 -19.58
CA GLY A 15 -9.62 -13.22 -20.85
C GLY A 15 -9.96 -14.15 -22.02
N ALA A 16 -9.31 -15.30 -22.13
CA ALA A 16 -9.53 -16.26 -23.22
C ALA A 16 -10.90 -16.96 -23.15
N VAL A 17 -11.44 -17.14 -21.95
CA VAL A 17 -12.77 -17.76 -21.74
C VAL A 17 -13.90 -16.79 -22.08
N LEU A 18 -13.73 -15.49 -21.78
CA LEU A 18 -14.73 -14.46 -22.09
C LEU A 18 -14.86 -14.16 -23.59
N LEU A 19 -13.81 -14.36 -24.39
CA LEU A 19 -13.86 -14.11 -25.84
C LEU A 19 -14.47 -15.25 -26.68
N ARG A 20 -14.77 -16.42 -26.11
CA ARG A 20 -15.18 -17.62 -26.89
C ARG A 20 -16.69 -17.81 -27.10
N ARG A 21 -17.57 -16.92 -26.63
CA ARG A 21 -19.04 -17.11 -26.77
C ARG A 21 -19.84 -15.83 -27.00
N SER A 22 -19.52 -15.08 -28.05
CA SER A 22 -20.47 -14.08 -28.58
C SER A 22 -20.92 -14.51 -29.98
N PRO A 23 -22.12 -15.11 -30.14
CA PRO A 23 -22.67 -15.35 -31.46
C PRO A 23 -22.91 -14.01 -32.16
N ARG A 24 -22.52 -13.91 -33.44
CA ARG A 24 -22.82 -12.75 -34.28
C ARG A 24 -24.34 -12.60 -34.41
N PRO A 25 -24.90 -11.39 -34.26
CA PRO A 25 -26.32 -11.19 -34.51
C PRO A 25 -26.63 -11.43 -36.00
N PRO A 26 -27.74 -12.12 -36.32
CA PRO A 26 -28.17 -12.31 -37.70
C PRO A 26 -28.63 -10.96 -38.31
N PRO A 27 -28.59 -10.84 -39.64
CA PRO A 27 -29.09 -9.64 -40.33
C PRO A 27 -30.60 -9.47 -40.11
N PRO A 28 -31.11 -8.22 -40.06
CA PRO A 28 -32.52 -7.97 -39.84
C PRO A 28 -33.35 -8.43 -41.04
N GLY A 29 -34.21 -9.43 -40.82
CA GLY A 29 -35.26 -9.82 -41.75
C GLY A 29 -36.47 -8.85 -41.69
N PRO A 30 -37.37 -8.90 -42.67
CA PRO A 30 -38.55 -8.03 -42.71
C PRO A 30 -39.45 -8.25 -41.49
N TYR A 31 -39.78 -7.15 -40.83
CA TYR A 31 -40.51 -7.10 -39.56
C TYR A 31 -42.00 -7.40 -39.77
N THR A 32 -42.45 -8.57 -39.34
CA THR A 32 -43.87 -8.87 -39.10
C THR A 32 -44.18 -8.69 -37.62
N PRO A 33 -45.13 -7.83 -37.21
CA PRO A 33 -45.48 -7.65 -35.81
C PRO A 33 -46.13 -8.93 -35.27
N PRO A 34 -45.60 -9.55 -34.20
CA PRO A 34 -46.20 -10.75 -33.62
C PRO A 34 -47.43 -10.41 -32.78
N THR A 35 -48.50 -11.19 -33.01
CA THR A 35 -49.68 -11.27 -32.16
C THR A 35 -49.27 -11.55 -30.72
N ALA A 36 -49.74 -10.71 -29.79
CA ALA A 36 -49.34 -10.72 -28.39
C ALA A 36 -49.75 -12.03 -27.68
N LEU A 37 -48.77 -12.88 -27.40
CA LEU A 37 -48.90 -13.95 -26.42
C LEU A 37 -48.75 -13.38 -24.99
N PRO A 38 -49.45 -13.94 -23.99
CA PRO A 38 -49.37 -13.49 -22.61
C PRO A 38 -47.95 -13.65 -22.06
N ARG A 39 -47.34 -12.53 -21.64
CA ARG A 39 -46.01 -12.50 -21.02
C ARG A 39 -46.06 -13.21 -19.66
N PRO A 40 -45.17 -14.18 -19.38
CA PRO A 40 -45.01 -14.69 -18.03
C PRO A 40 -44.49 -13.58 -17.09
N PRO A 41 -44.82 -13.62 -15.79
CA PRO A 41 -44.46 -12.57 -14.85
C PRO A 41 -42.94 -12.44 -14.71
N ALA A 42 -42.42 -11.26 -15.08
CA ALA A 42 -40.99 -10.95 -15.16
C ALA A 42 -40.18 -11.28 -13.89
N ALA A 43 -40.82 -11.28 -12.72
CA ALA A 43 -40.19 -11.60 -11.44
C ALA A 43 -39.62 -13.03 -11.39
N LYS A 44 -40.32 -14.03 -11.95
CA LYS A 44 -39.88 -15.44 -11.90
C LYS A 44 -38.68 -15.74 -12.80
N LEU A 45 -38.46 -14.94 -13.84
CA LEU A 45 -37.31 -15.06 -14.75
C LEU A 45 -36.04 -14.45 -14.14
N ALA A 46 -36.17 -13.34 -13.42
CA ALA A 46 -35.04 -12.69 -12.74
C ALA A 46 -34.50 -13.57 -11.60
N GLU A 47 -35.38 -14.15 -10.77
CA GLU A 47 -34.96 -15.03 -9.66
C GLU A 47 -34.25 -16.30 -10.13
N ARG A 48 -34.72 -16.92 -11.22
CA ARG A 48 -34.06 -18.08 -11.83
C ARG A 48 -32.67 -17.73 -12.39
N SER A 49 -32.56 -16.58 -13.05
CA SER A 49 -31.29 -16.13 -13.61
C SER A 49 -30.25 -15.85 -12.52
N GLN A 50 -30.67 -15.31 -11.39
CA GLN A 50 -29.76 -14.98 -10.29
C GLN A 50 -29.30 -16.24 -9.54
N PHE A 51 -30.19 -17.20 -9.34
CA PHE A 51 -29.86 -18.49 -8.75
C PHE A 51 -28.87 -19.31 -9.60
N GLU A 52 -29.01 -19.29 -10.93
CA GLU A 52 -28.06 -19.94 -11.84
C GLU A 52 -26.67 -19.27 -11.81
N ALA A 53 -26.63 -17.94 -11.72
CA ALA A 53 -25.38 -17.19 -11.59
C ALA A 53 -24.64 -17.51 -10.27
N ASP A 54 -25.37 -17.54 -9.15
CA ASP A 54 -24.80 -17.83 -7.83
C ASP A 54 -24.25 -19.27 -7.77
N ARG A 55 -24.97 -20.22 -8.38
CA ARG A 55 -24.50 -21.61 -8.51
C ARG A 55 -23.23 -21.71 -9.34
N ALA A 56 -23.17 -21.03 -10.49
CA ALA A 56 -21.99 -21.03 -11.35
C ALA A 56 -20.75 -20.43 -10.65
N VAL A 57 -20.93 -19.35 -9.88
CA VAL A 57 -19.85 -18.76 -9.08
C VAL A 57 -19.39 -19.72 -7.98
N SER A 58 -20.33 -20.40 -7.30
CA SER A 58 -20.01 -21.36 -6.25
C SER A 58 -19.26 -22.60 -6.78
N ASP A 59 -19.63 -23.09 -7.97
CA ASP A 59 -18.92 -24.18 -8.64
C ASP A 59 -17.50 -23.76 -9.08
N MET A 60 -17.35 -22.53 -9.59
CA MET A 60 -16.05 -21.97 -9.97
C MET A 60 -15.11 -21.81 -8.76
N MET A 61 -15.62 -21.32 -7.62
CA MET A 61 -14.81 -21.17 -6.40
C MET A 61 -14.33 -22.53 -5.87
N ARG A 62 -15.18 -23.56 -5.89
CA ARG A 62 -14.79 -24.93 -5.53
C ARG A 62 -13.71 -25.50 -6.46
N GLN A 63 -13.76 -25.18 -7.74
CA GLN A 63 -12.74 -25.60 -8.69
C GLN A 63 -11.38 -24.93 -8.42
N ILE A 64 -11.39 -23.63 -8.10
CA ILE A 64 -10.18 -22.87 -7.72
C ILE A 64 -9.57 -23.44 -6.44
N GLU A 65 -10.39 -23.74 -5.42
CA GLU A 65 -9.90 -24.34 -4.16
C GLU A 65 -9.29 -25.73 -4.40
N ALA A 66 -9.93 -26.56 -5.21
CA ALA A 66 -9.41 -27.88 -5.55
C ALA A 66 -8.08 -27.82 -6.33
N GLU A 67 -7.93 -26.83 -7.22
CA GLU A 67 -6.70 -26.63 -7.98
C GLU A 67 -5.57 -26.08 -7.09
N ALA A 68 -5.88 -25.13 -6.20
CA ALA A 68 -4.93 -24.63 -5.22
C ALA A 68 -4.43 -25.74 -4.28
N ALA A 69 -5.32 -26.61 -3.82
CA ALA A 69 -4.97 -27.76 -2.98
C ALA A 69 -4.06 -28.77 -3.72
N ARG A 70 -4.20 -28.92 -5.04
CA ARG A 70 -3.29 -29.76 -5.84
C ARG A 70 -1.91 -29.13 -6.03
N MET A 71 -1.82 -27.81 -6.14
CA MET A 71 -0.56 -27.11 -6.39
C MET A 71 0.28 -26.89 -5.13
N LEU A 72 -0.36 -26.77 -3.96
CA LEU A 72 0.31 -26.42 -2.70
C LEU A 72 1.49 -27.34 -2.35
N PRO A 73 1.38 -28.69 -2.45
CA PRO A 73 2.51 -29.57 -2.11
C PRO A 73 3.72 -29.41 -3.04
N ALA A 74 3.49 -29.08 -4.32
CA ALA A 74 4.57 -28.85 -5.29
C ALA A 74 5.33 -27.55 -4.96
N ILE A 75 4.58 -26.50 -4.57
CA ILE A 75 5.16 -25.23 -4.13
C ILE A 75 5.96 -25.41 -2.84
N GLU A 76 5.44 -26.16 -1.87
CA GLU A 76 6.12 -26.47 -0.61
C GLU A 76 7.42 -27.26 -0.85
N ALA A 77 7.39 -28.25 -1.76
CA ALA A 77 8.57 -29.02 -2.14
C ALA A 77 9.64 -28.17 -2.84
N GLU A 78 9.24 -27.22 -3.69
CA GLU A 78 10.16 -26.29 -4.34
C GLU A 78 10.74 -25.29 -3.35
N ALA A 79 9.94 -24.76 -2.42
CA ALA A 79 10.41 -23.88 -1.35
C ALA A 79 11.44 -24.58 -0.44
N ALA A 80 11.18 -25.84 -0.06
CA ALA A 80 12.10 -26.65 0.74
C ALA A 80 13.45 -26.90 0.04
N ARG A 81 13.47 -26.97 -1.31
CA ARG A 81 14.72 -27.07 -2.08
C ARG A 81 15.50 -25.76 -2.11
N MET A 82 14.82 -24.61 -2.14
CA MET A 82 15.45 -23.30 -2.24
C MET A 82 15.98 -22.75 -0.89
N LEU A 83 15.37 -23.13 0.24
CA LEU A 83 15.77 -22.63 1.56
C LEU A 83 17.28 -22.79 1.88
N PRO A 84 17.91 -23.97 1.72
CA PRO A 84 19.33 -24.14 2.07
C PRO A 84 20.27 -23.33 1.17
N GLU A 85 19.91 -23.02 -0.08
CA GLU A 85 20.69 -22.13 -0.94
C GLU A 85 20.65 -20.67 -0.46
N ILE A 86 19.52 -20.24 0.11
CA ILE A 86 19.37 -18.89 0.67
C ILE A 86 20.17 -18.76 1.97
N GLU A 87 20.05 -19.74 2.87
CA GLU A 87 20.78 -19.73 4.15
C GLU A 87 22.30 -19.77 3.97
N THR A 88 22.79 -20.58 3.02
CA THR A 88 24.23 -20.64 2.71
C THR A 88 24.75 -19.35 2.09
N LYS A 89 23.93 -18.67 1.27
CA LYS A 89 24.29 -17.38 0.66
C LYS A 89 24.32 -16.26 1.70
N ASP A 90 23.38 -16.24 2.64
CA ASP A 90 23.34 -15.27 3.73
C ASP A 90 24.46 -15.52 4.76
N ALA A 91 24.76 -16.80 5.08
CA ALA A 91 25.89 -17.16 5.93
C ALA A 91 27.24 -16.74 5.31
N ARG A 92 27.43 -16.95 4.00
CA ARG A 92 28.63 -16.52 3.28
C ARG A 92 28.80 -15.00 3.30
N ARG A 93 27.70 -14.26 3.08
CA ARG A 93 27.70 -12.80 3.12
C ARG A 93 27.99 -12.25 4.52
N ASN A 94 27.45 -12.87 5.56
CA ASN A 94 27.74 -12.49 6.95
C ASN A 94 29.20 -12.78 7.33
N ALA A 95 29.76 -13.91 6.88
CA ALA A 95 31.17 -14.25 7.10
C ALA A 95 32.13 -13.29 6.37
N GLU A 96 31.74 -12.79 5.20
CA GLU A 96 32.48 -11.78 4.43
C GLU A 96 32.46 -10.42 5.13
N MET A 97 31.28 -9.98 5.63
CA MET A 97 31.17 -8.74 6.42
C MET A 97 31.98 -8.78 7.73
N LEU A 98 32.04 -9.92 8.41
CA LEU A 98 32.84 -10.08 9.63
C LEU A 98 34.36 -10.07 9.37
N ARG A 99 34.80 -10.37 8.14
CA ARG A 99 36.21 -10.25 7.74
C ARG A 99 36.61 -8.82 7.38
N GLU A 100 35.67 -8.00 6.92
CA GLU A 100 35.95 -6.65 6.42
C GLU A 100 35.66 -5.54 7.45
N GLY A 101 34.90 -5.83 8.52
CA GLY A 101 34.51 -4.85 9.54
C GLY A 101 35.49 -4.69 10.69
N GLY A 102 36.63 -4.02 10.45
CA GLY A 102 37.36 -3.32 11.51
C GLY A 102 36.57 -2.08 11.94
N VAL A 103 36.25 -1.97 13.23
CA VAL A 103 35.45 -0.88 13.80
C VAL A 103 36.32 0.39 13.91
N ASP A 104 36.08 1.36 13.03
CA ASP A 104 36.54 2.75 13.22
C ASP A 104 35.38 3.59 13.76
N ASP A 105 35.49 3.98 15.04
CA ASP A 105 34.60 4.89 15.77
C ASP A 105 34.91 6.36 15.39
N ASP A 106 34.31 6.89 14.30
CA ASP A 106 33.96 8.33 14.15
C ASP A 106 33.21 8.57 12.81
N PRO A 107 31.88 8.77 12.76
CA PRO A 107 31.19 9.03 11.50
C PRO A 107 31.26 10.53 11.18
N ARG A 108 32.42 11.00 10.73
CA ARG A 108 32.43 12.21 9.90
C ARG A 108 31.73 11.88 8.58
N PRO A 109 30.79 12.71 8.09
CA PRO A 109 30.25 12.52 6.75
C PRO A 109 31.44 12.47 5.77
N PRO A 110 31.54 11.45 4.91
CA PRO A 110 32.69 11.31 4.03
C PRO A 110 32.80 12.59 3.21
N GLU A 111 33.95 13.27 3.34
CA GLU A 111 34.31 14.34 2.43
C GLU A 111 34.14 13.76 1.02
N ARG A 112 33.27 14.38 0.23
CA ARG A 112 33.11 13.98 -1.17
C ARG A 112 34.45 14.23 -1.84
N GLY A 113 35.22 13.16 -2.03
CA GLY A 113 36.47 13.19 -2.77
C GLY A 113 36.27 13.84 -4.15
N PRO A 114 37.36 14.30 -4.78
CA PRO A 114 37.31 14.95 -6.08
C PRO A 114 36.52 14.09 -7.07
N VAL A 115 35.55 14.72 -7.75
CA VAL A 115 34.73 14.06 -8.76
C VAL A 115 35.67 13.45 -9.81
N PRO A 116 35.68 12.13 -10.02
CA PRO A 116 36.53 11.54 -11.03
C PRO A 116 36.19 12.14 -12.40
N PRO A 117 37.20 12.34 -13.28
CA PRO A 117 36.95 12.82 -14.64
C PRO A 117 35.93 11.91 -15.34
N LEU A 118 35.07 12.50 -16.18
CA LEU A 118 34.03 11.80 -16.95
C LEU A 118 34.58 10.50 -17.56
N THR A 119 34.34 9.37 -16.91
CA THR A 119 34.50 8.07 -17.55
C THR A 119 33.52 8.04 -18.71
N ALA A 120 34.00 7.61 -19.88
CA ALA A 120 33.16 7.48 -21.06
C ALA A 120 31.96 6.58 -20.72
N LEU A 121 30.76 6.98 -21.15
CA LEU A 121 29.58 6.14 -21.07
C LEU A 121 29.88 4.75 -21.64
N GLY A 122 29.19 3.73 -21.14
CA GLY A 122 29.27 2.39 -21.67
C GLY A 122 28.98 2.36 -23.18
N SER A 123 29.40 1.28 -23.85
CA SER A 123 29.24 1.11 -25.30
C SER A 123 27.78 1.19 -25.79
N ASN A 124 26.82 1.02 -24.89
CA ASN A 124 25.37 1.18 -25.11
C ASN A 124 24.86 2.62 -24.93
N GLY A 125 25.75 3.60 -24.70
CA GLY A 125 25.40 4.99 -24.40
C GLY A 125 24.76 5.21 -23.03
N GLY A 126 24.81 4.21 -22.14
CA GLY A 126 24.33 4.25 -20.76
C GLY A 126 25.46 4.26 -19.73
N PRO A 127 25.13 4.23 -18.43
CA PRO A 127 26.13 4.09 -17.37
C PRO A 127 26.91 2.77 -17.53
N SER A 128 28.23 2.83 -17.36
CA SER A 128 29.17 1.71 -17.54
C SER A 128 28.88 0.52 -16.61
N TRP A 129 28.33 0.80 -15.44
CA TRP A 129 27.95 -0.19 -14.43
C TRP A 129 26.54 -0.78 -14.63
N MET A 130 25.76 -0.30 -15.60
CA MET A 130 24.40 -0.77 -15.87
C MET A 130 24.37 -1.68 -17.09
N GLY A 131 23.79 -2.89 -16.92
CA GLY A 131 23.64 -3.84 -18.01
C GLY A 131 22.81 -3.27 -19.17
N ALA A 132 23.13 -3.69 -20.41
CA ALA A 132 22.48 -3.16 -21.61
C ALA A 132 20.96 -3.32 -21.59
N ASP A 133 20.45 -4.48 -21.15
CA ASP A 133 19.02 -4.74 -21.05
C ASP A 133 18.31 -3.86 -20.01
N GLU A 134 18.97 -3.57 -18.87
CA GLU A 134 18.41 -2.64 -17.87
C GLU A 134 18.37 -1.22 -18.44
N TRP A 135 19.45 -0.80 -19.10
CA TRP A 135 19.53 0.51 -19.71
C TRP A 135 18.50 0.68 -20.83
N GLU A 136 18.29 -0.33 -21.66
CA GLU A 136 17.28 -0.33 -22.72
C GLU A 136 15.86 -0.19 -22.17
N LYS A 137 15.53 -0.89 -21.08
CA LYS A 137 14.24 -0.71 -20.37
C LYS A 137 14.05 0.72 -19.88
N ARG A 138 15.10 1.34 -19.34
CA ARG A 138 15.06 2.76 -18.92
C ARG A 138 14.92 3.71 -20.11
N LEU A 139 15.62 3.46 -21.21
CA LEU A 139 15.48 4.22 -22.45
C LEU A 139 14.04 4.19 -22.96
N ALA A 140 13.40 3.02 -22.98
CA ALA A 140 11.99 2.89 -23.36
C ALA A 140 11.08 3.74 -22.45
N ALA A 141 11.29 3.68 -21.13
CA ALA A 141 10.54 4.51 -20.18
C ALA A 141 10.78 6.02 -20.38
N TYR A 142 12.01 6.45 -20.65
CA TYR A 142 12.33 7.86 -20.92
C TYR A 142 11.74 8.37 -22.23
N ARG A 143 11.71 7.53 -23.27
CA ARG A 143 11.07 7.85 -24.56
C ARG A 143 9.56 7.98 -24.40
N LEU A 144 8.92 7.09 -23.63
CA LEU A 144 7.49 7.20 -23.29
C LEU A 144 7.16 8.48 -22.52
N GLN A 145 8.12 9.02 -21.75
CA GLN A 145 8.00 10.31 -21.09
C GLN A 145 8.29 11.51 -22.00
N GLY A 146 8.57 11.30 -23.29
CA GLY A 146 8.88 12.36 -24.26
C GLY A 146 10.24 13.02 -24.05
N ARG A 147 11.19 12.37 -23.36
CA ARG A 147 12.53 12.92 -23.15
C ARG A 147 13.33 12.92 -24.45
N SER A 148 14.02 14.03 -24.73
CA SER A 148 14.88 14.14 -25.90
C SER A 148 16.15 13.26 -25.77
N PRO A 149 16.81 12.90 -26.88
CA PRO A 149 18.08 12.16 -26.83
C PRO A 149 19.17 12.86 -26.00
N SER A 150 19.23 14.20 -26.01
CA SER A 150 20.20 14.97 -25.22
C SER A 150 19.88 14.92 -23.72
N ASP A 151 18.61 14.95 -23.32
CA ASP A 151 18.20 14.78 -21.93
C ASP A 151 18.52 13.38 -21.41
N ILE A 152 18.30 12.36 -22.24
CA ILE A 152 18.64 10.97 -21.92
C ILE A 152 20.17 10.84 -21.72
N ARG A 153 20.98 11.44 -22.58
CA ARG A 153 22.45 11.47 -22.41
C ARG A 153 22.86 12.15 -21.11
N ARG A 154 22.27 13.30 -20.76
CA ARG A 154 22.52 13.98 -19.47
C ARG A 154 22.16 13.12 -18.26
N VAL A 155 21.08 12.35 -18.35
CA VAL A 155 20.70 11.38 -17.31
C VAL A 155 21.73 10.26 -17.21
N ALA A 156 22.20 9.72 -18.34
CA ALA A 156 23.24 8.69 -18.36
C ALA A 156 24.54 9.19 -17.70
N GLU A 157 25.02 10.38 -18.08
CA GLU A 157 26.21 11.02 -17.49
C GLU A 157 26.04 11.32 -15.99
N HIS A 158 24.83 11.71 -15.58
CA HIS A 158 24.52 11.88 -14.17
C HIS A 158 24.59 10.55 -13.41
N LEU A 159 23.99 9.48 -13.94
CA LEU A 159 24.01 8.16 -13.33
C LEU A 159 25.41 7.54 -13.30
N GLU A 160 26.23 7.78 -14.33
CA GLU A 160 27.64 7.38 -14.37
C GLU A 160 28.42 8.02 -13.22
N ARG A 161 28.37 9.35 -13.10
CA ARG A 161 29.03 10.08 -12.00
C ARG A 161 28.53 9.66 -10.62
N ARG A 162 27.26 9.27 -10.53
CA ARG A 162 26.63 8.84 -9.27
C ARG A 162 27.03 7.42 -8.88
N GLY A 163 27.46 6.60 -9.84
CA GLY A 163 27.68 5.17 -9.65
C GLY A 163 26.39 4.36 -9.40
N PRO A 164 26.52 3.03 -9.26
CA PRO A 164 25.41 2.17 -8.91
C PRO A 164 24.80 2.64 -7.58
N ARG A 165 23.47 2.64 -7.51
CA ARG A 165 22.80 2.93 -6.25
C ARG A 165 22.96 1.74 -5.33
N GLU A 166 23.92 1.81 -4.43
CA GLU A 166 24.00 0.83 -3.35
C GLU A 166 22.72 0.94 -2.50
N PRO A 167 21.93 -0.14 -2.39
CA PRO A 167 20.76 -0.14 -1.53
C PRO A 167 21.23 0.01 -0.08
N TRP A 168 20.68 0.99 0.63
CA TRP A 168 21.04 1.17 2.04
C TRP A 168 20.65 -0.05 2.86
N THR A 169 21.54 -0.44 3.76
CA THR A 169 21.26 -1.46 4.78
C THR A 169 20.12 -1.00 5.68
N ALA A 170 19.50 -1.94 6.41
CA ALA A 170 18.47 -1.59 7.39
C ALA A 170 19.02 -0.62 8.44
N ALA A 171 20.24 -0.84 8.94
CA ALA A 171 20.91 0.05 9.88
C ALA A 171 21.05 1.48 9.32
N GLN A 172 21.57 1.63 8.10
CA GLN A 172 21.71 2.94 7.45
C GLN A 172 20.36 3.66 7.25
N GLN A 173 19.30 2.92 6.91
CA GLN A 173 17.95 3.48 6.80
C GLN A 173 17.44 3.97 8.15
N ILE A 174 17.69 3.21 9.22
CA ILE A 174 17.32 3.56 10.60
C ILE A 174 18.08 4.80 11.06
N ASP A 175 19.39 4.83 10.90
CA ASP A 175 20.24 5.93 11.37
C ASP A 175 19.89 7.24 10.66
N ARG A 176 19.67 7.17 9.34
CA ARG A 176 19.17 8.33 8.58
C ARG A 176 17.79 8.77 9.06
N ALA A 177 16.88 7.83 9.34
CA ALA A 177 15.54 8.20 9.80
C ALA A 177 15.60 8.84 11.19
N LYS A 178 16.42 8.30 12.10
CA LYS A 178 16.71 8.89 13.41
C LYS A 178 17.28 10.31 13.28
N SER A 179 18.23 10.54 12.37
CA SER A 179 18.87 11.86 12.19
C SER A 179 17.90 12.97 11.76
N VAL A 180 16.78 12.62 11.11
CA VAL A 180 15.72 13.57 10.73
C VAL A 180 14.46 13.44 11.59
N GLY A 181 14.50 12.66 12.67
CA GLY A 181 13.35 12.45 13.55
C GLY A 181 12.16 11.76 12.86
N HIS A 182 12.42 10.85 11.92
CA HIS A 182 11.39 10.04 11.24
C HIS A 182 11.51 8.58 11.60
N VAL A 183 10.43 7.82 11.42
CA VAL A 183 10.40 6.36 11.56
C VAL A 183 10.63 5.70 10.20
N ALA A 184 11.68 4.88 10.07
CA ALA A 184 11.96 4.14 8.85
C ALA A 184 10.98 2.98 8.69
N ARG A 185 10.71 2.59 7.44
CA ARG A 185 9.83 1.47 7.15
C ARG A 185 10.33 0.15 7.74
N VAL A 186 11.65 -0.05 7.76
CA VAL A 186 12.31 -1.26 8.26
C VAL A 186 12.20 -1.43 9.78
N GLU A 187 11.75 -0.41 10.51
CA GLU A 187 11.55 -0.46 11.96
C GLU A 187 10.16 -0.95 12.35
N TYR A 188 9.21 -1.02 11.41
CA TYR A 188 7.92 -1.62 11.68
C TYR A 188 8.02 -3.14 11.66
N LEU A 189 7.11 -3.78 12.37
CA LEU A 189 6.93 -5.22 12.38
C LEU A 189 6.72 -5.78 10.96
N SER A 190 7.21 -7.00 10.77
CA SER A 190 6.88 -7.80 9.60
C SER A 190 5.38 -8.12 9.59
N PRO A 191 4.76 -8.39 8.42
CA PRO A 191 3.34 -8.74 8.38
C PRO A 191 2.94 -9.94 9.26
N GLU A 192 3.85 -10.89 9.45
CA GLU A 192 3.67 -12.07 10.32
C GLU A 192 3.69 -11.65 11.80
N ASP A 193 4.69 -10.87 12.21
CA ASP A 193 4.77 -10.35 13.57
C ASP A 193 3.61 -9.42 13.91
N GLU A 194 3.15 -8.62 12.93
CA GLU A 194 1.94 -7.80 13.09
C GLU A 194 0.71 -8.65 13.35
N ALA A 195 0.53 -9.77 12.63
CA ALA A 195 -0.60 -10.67 12.83
C ALA A 195 -0.59 -11.28 14.23
N ARG A 196 0.59 -11.67 14.72
CA ARG A 196 0.77 -12.16 16.08
C ARG A 196 0.55 -11.07 17.13
N ALA A 197 1.08 -9.87 16.89
CA ALA A 197 1.00 -8.74 17.82
C ALA A 197 -0.40 -8.14 17.94
N LEU A 198 -1.20 -8.20 16.87
CA LEU A 198 -2.55 -7.67 16.82
C LEU A 198 -3.63 -8.73 17.05
N ALA A 199 -3.24 -9.96 17.38
CA ALA A 199 -4.18 -10.97 17.81
C ALA A 199 -4.91 -10.49 19.09
N PRO A 200 -6.25 -10.63 19.17
CA PRO A 200 -6.99 -10.31 20.38
C PRO A 200 -6.45 -11.08 21.60
N GLY A 201 -6.18 -10.39 22.70
CA GLY A 201 -5.88 -11.02 23.98
C GLY A 201 -7.12 -11.55 24.69
N ALA A 202 -6.98 -11.95 25.95
CA ALA A 202 -8.10 -12.46 26.77
C ALA A 202 -9.28 -11.47 26.90
N GLY A 203 -9.02 -10.16 26.79
CA GLY A 203 -10.04 -9.12 26.81
C GLY A 203 -10.62 -8.74 25.44
N GLY A 204 -10.35 -9.52 24.38
CA GLY A 204 -10.86 -9.25 23.03
C GLY A 204 -10.17 -8.09 22.28
N LEU A 205 -9.22 -7.40 22.91
CA LEU A 205 -8.42 -6.32 22.32
C LEU A 205 -6.93 -6.72 22.27
N PRO A 206 -6.16 -6.23 21.29
CA PRO A 206 -4.74 -6.55 21.15
C PRO A 206 -3.91 -5.94 22.29
N ASP A 207 -2.81 -6.56 22.72
CA ASP A 207 -1.87 -5.95 23.67
C ASP A 207 -1.03 -4.86 22.99
N ALA A 208 -1.61 -3.68 22.89
CA ALA A 208 -1.06 -2.54 22.18
C ALA A 208 -1.36 -1.23 22.91
N ARG A 209 -0.59 -0.19 22.61
CA ARG A 209 -0.78 1.19 23.09
C ARG A 209 -0.41 2.21 22.02
N LEU A 210 -0.89 3.44 22.16
CA LEU A 210 -0.39 4.58 21.40
C LEU A 210 0.79 5.21 22.12
N GLU A 211 1.91 5.37 21.42
CA GLU A 211 3.12 5.99 21.97
C GLU A 211 3.68 7.00 20.97
N ARG A 212 4.19 8.12 21.49
CA ARG A 212 4.87 9.12 20.66
C ARG A 212 6.29 8.65 20.38
N VAL A 213 6.54 8.26 19.14
CA VAL A 213 7.85 7.83 18.64
C VAL A 213 8.30 8.81 17.56
N ARG A 214 9.29 9.65 17.91
CA ARG A 214 9.81 10.72 17.03
C ARG A 214 8.67 11.64 16.55
N ASP A 215 8.49 11.78 15.23
CA ASP A 215 7.45 12.63 14.63
C ASP A 215 6.06 12.00 14.57
N ARG A 216 5.88 10.78 15.12
CA ARG A 216 4.64 10.01 14.99
C ARG A 216 4.05 9.59 16.32
N LEU A 217 2.73 9.40 16.31
CA LEU A 217 2.01 8.58 17.28
C LEU A 217 1.83 7.19 16.65
N LEU A 218 2.44 6.16 17.24
CA LEU A 218 2.44 4.79 16.71
C LEU A 218 1.64 3.86 17.61
N VAL A 219 1.06 2.82 17.01
CA VAL A 219 0.56 1.65 17.73
C VAL A 219 1.76 0.76 18.04
N VAL A 220 2.07 0.62 19.33
CA VAL A 220 3.22 -0.12 19.87
C VAL A 220 2.72 -1.35 20.61
N THR A 221 3.32 -2.50 20.33
CA THR A 221 3.05 -3.79 20.97
C THR A 221 4.33 -4.29 21.65
N PRO A 222 4.28 -5.36 22.46
CA PRO A 222 5.48 -6.00 23.00
C PRO A 222 6.45 -6.50 21.92
N LEU A 223 5.97 -6.81 20.71
CA LEU A 223 6.80 -7.30 19.61
C LEU A 223 7.44 -6.17 18.79
N GLY A 224 6.86 -4.97 18.81
CA GLY A 224 7.40 -3.82 18.08
C GLY A 224 6.33 -2.84 17.60
N TRP A 225 6.63 -2.08 16.56
CA TRP A 225 5.75 -1.03 16.04
C TRP A 225 4.92 -1.53 14.88
N VAL A 226 3.60 -1.31 14.95
CA VAL A 226 2.68 -1.65 13.87
C VAL A 226 2.84 -0.64 12.74
N ASN A 227 2.91 -1.15 11.51
CA ASN A 227 2.92 -0.35 10.30
C ASN A 227 1.56 0.33 10.10
N PRO A 228 1.49 1.66 9.99
CA PRO A 228 0.24 2.39 9.72
C PRO A 228 -0.43 2.02 8.39
N ARG A 229 0.24 1.29 7.50
CA ARG A 229 -0.32 0.82 6.23
C ARG A 229 -0.62 -0.68 6.23
N SER A 230 -0.56 -1.32 7.40
CA SER A 230 -0.80 -2.74 7.55
C SER A 230 -2.24 -3.12 7.21
N ARG A 231 -2.41 -4.19 6.43
CA ARG A 231 -3.72 -4.81 6.21
C ARG A 231 -4.22 -5.55 7.45
N THR A 232 -3.30 -6.00 8.30
CA THR A 232 -3.61 -6.67 9.57
C THR A 232 -4.18 -5.67 10.57
N ALA A 233 -3.59 -4.47 10.68
CA ALA A 233 -4.12 -3.39 11.51
C ALA A 233 -5.59 -3.09 11.21
N TYR A 234 -5.97 -3.04 9.93
CA TYR A 234 -7.36 -2.89 9.52
C TYR A 234 -8.29 -3.97 10.09
N ARG A 235 -7.87 -5.24 10.09
CA ARG A 235 -8.68 -6.35 10.63
C ARG A 235 -8.83 -6.27 12.15
N ALA A 236 -7.88 -5.63 12.82
CA ALA A 236 -7.96 -5.31 14.24
C ALA A 236 -8.72 -4.00 14.54
N GLY A 237 -9.44 -3.43 13.57
CA GLY A 237 -10.22 -2.19 13.75
C GLY A 237 -9.38 -0.91 13.74
N ILE A 238 -8.12 -0.97 13.30
CA ILE A 238 -7.20 0.18 13.23
C ILE A 238 -7.06 0.65 11.78
N TYR A 239 -7.59 1.83 11.49
CA TYR A 239 -7.60 2.42 10.15
C TYR A 239 -6.61 3.58 10.12
N SER A 240 -5.50 3.43 9.41
CA SER A 240 -4.49 4.49 9.30
C SER A 240 -4.31 4.95 7.85
N PHE A 241 -4.27 6.26 7.64
CA PHE A 241 -4.16 6.85 6.30
C PHE A 241 -3.58 8.26 6.31
N VAL A 242 -3.19 8.73 5.13
CA VAL A 242 -2.81 10.13 4.88
C VAL A 242 -4.04 10.88 4.39
N LEU A 243 -4.30 12.06 4.95
CA LEU A 243 -5.40 12.92 4.54
C LEU A 243 -5.27 13.31 3.06
N ARG A 244 -6.39 13.35 2.33
CA ARG A 244 -6.42 13.74 0.91
C ARG A 244 -7.17 15.04 0.69
N GLY A 245 -6.87 15.73 -0.40
CA GLY A 245 -7.53 16.99 -0.76
C GLY A 245 -7.11 18.19 0.09
N THR A 246 -5.98 18.10 0.80
CA THR A 246 -5.45 19.20 1.63
C THR A 246 -5.11 20.43 0.80
N GLY A 247 -4.60 20.26 -0.43
CA GLY A 247 -4.33 21.38 -1.36
C GLY A 247 -5.58 22.14 -1.82
N TYR A 248 -6.78 21.54 -1.75
CA TYR A 248 -8.04 22.26 -2.00
C TYR A 248 -8.58 22.96 -0.75
N ASN A 249 -7.98 22.68 0.42
CA ASN A 249 -8.43 23.15 1.72
C ASN A 249 -7.23 23.64 2.56
N GLU A 250 -6.28 24.33 1.92
CA GLU A 250 -5.00 24.72 2.55
C GLU A 250 -5.21 25.59 3.78
N ALA A 251 -6.12 26.56 3.71
CA ALA A 251 -6.43 27.44 4.84
C ALA A 251 -6.86 26.67 6.08
N ALA A 252 -7.74 25.67 5.92
CA ALA A 252 -8.22 24.83 7.01
C ALA A 252 -7.16 23.83 7.49
N THR A 253 -6.33 23.33 6.57
CA THR A 253 -5.20 22.45 6.91
C THR A 253 -4.15 23.21 7.74
N ARG A 254 -3.89 24.47 7.38
CA ARG A 254 -2.93 25.35 8.08
C ARG A 254 -3.48 25.86 9.41
N SER A 255 -4.76 26.20 9.51
CA SER A 255 -5.35 26.67 10.77
C SER A 255 -5.56 25.55 11.78
N GLY A 256 -5.83 24.33 11.29
CA GLY A 256 -6.16 23.18 12.13
C GLY A 256 -4.97 22.64 12.91
N ARG A 257 -5.23 22.12 14.11
CA ARG A 257 -4.22 21.42 14.92
C ARG A 257 -4.17 19.94 14.52
N PHE A 258 -3.13 19.53 13.81
CA PHE A 258 -2.87 18.15 13.41
C PHE A 258 -1.63 17.55 14.08
N THR A 259 -1.20 18.10 15.23
CA THR A 259 -0.10 17.53 16.02
C THR A 259 -0.42 16.09 16.43
N PRO A 260 0.57 15.17 16.49
CA PRO A 260 0.33 13.80 16.97
C PRO A 260 -0.44 13.77 18.29
N GLY A 261 -1.54 13.02 18.35
CA GLY A 261 -2.46 12.94 19.49
C GLY A 261 -3.65 13.92 19.45
N ALA A 262 -3.68 14.89 18.53
CA ALA A 262 -4.83 15.78 18.39
C ALA A 262 -6.06 15.02 17.88
N LEU A 263 -7.20 15.19 18.54
CA LEU A 263 -8.47 14.64 18.09
C LEU A 263 -8.95 15.34 16.81
N LEU A 264 -9.67 14.60 15.99
CA LEU A 264 -10.23 15.04 14.71
C LEU A 264 -11.70 14.64 14.64
N ARG A 265 -12.48 15.37 13.84
CA ARG A 265 -13.88 15.04 13.58
C ARG A 265 -14.04 14.48 12.18
N LEU A 266 -14.79 13.38 12.07
CA LEU A 266 -15.24 12.82 10.81
C LEU A 266 -16.68 13.28 10.55
N ARG A 267 -16.97 13.70 9.32
CA ARG A 267 -18.34 14.05 8.89
C ARG A 267 -18.68 13.34 7.60
N ARG A 268 -19.81 12.65 7.58
CA ARG A 268 -20.36 12.05 6.36
C ARG A 268 -20.83 13.13 5.38
N GLU A 269 -20.59 12.89 4.10
CA GLU A 269 -21.12 13.66 2.97
C GLU A 269 -21.71 12.68 1.94
N PRO A 270 -22.88 12.07 2.22
CA PRO A 270 -23.47 11.05 1.34
C PRO A 270 -23.85 11.60 -0.06
N ASP A 271 -24.17 12.90 -0.13
CA ASP A 271 -24.52 13.59 -1.38
C ASP A 271 -23.30 14.13 -2.13
N ASN A 272 -22.08 13.72 -1.74
CA ASN A 272 -20.87 14.14 -2.45
C ASN A 272 -20.90 13.60 -3.89
N PRO A 273 -20.78 14.46 -4.92
CA PRO A 273 -20.97 14.06 -6.33
C PRO A 273 -19.90 13.10 -6.85
N HIS A 274 -18.79 12.93 -6.14
CA HIS A 274 -17.67 12.08 -6.54
C HIS A 274 -17.60 10.75 -5.80
N ASP A 275 -18.08 10.70 -4.55
CA ASP A 275 -18.02 9.50 -3.69
C ASP A 275 -19.11 9.52 -2.62
N ALA A 276 -20.15 8.68 -2.75
CA ALA A 276 -21.22 8.57 -1.76
C ALA A 276 -20.73 8.11 -0.37
N ASN A 277 -19.53 7.53 -0.27
CA ASN A 277 -18.89 7.15 0.99
C ASN A 277 -18.02 8.26 1.57
N ALA A 278 -18.03 9.47 0.99
CA ALA A 278 -17.15 10.55 1.41
C ALA A 278 -17.26 10.84 2.92
N LEU A 279 -16.08 10.92 3.54
CA LEU A 279 -15.88 11.31 4.93
C LEU A 279 -14.93 12.50 4.95
N ALA A 280 -15.47 13.68 5.24
CA ALA A 280 -14.69 14.88 5.45
C ALA A 280 -14.04 14.85 6.83
N VAL A 281 -12.80 15.33 6.92
CA VAL A 281 -12.02 15.40 8.15
C VAL A 281 -11.82 16.85 8.55
N TYR A 282 -12.09 17.16 9.80
CA TYR A 282 -11.94 18.48 10.42
C TYR A 282 -10.98 18.35 11.59
N ALA A 283 -10.18 19.39 11.84
CA ALA A 283 -9.56 19.52 13.17
C ALA A 283 -10.68 19.71 14.22
N GLU A 284 -10.44 19.25 15.46
CA GLU A 284 -11.47 19.18 16.50
C GLU A 284 -12.29 20.46 16.65
N ARG A 285 -11.62 21.61 16.71
CA ARG A 285 -12.23 22.92 16.97
C ARG A 285 -12.53 23.75 15.71
N ASP A 286 -12.06 23.30 14.55
CA ASP A 286 -12.17 24.06 13.31
C ASP A 286 -13.50 23.79 12.62
N ARG A 287 -14.09 24.82 12.01
CA ARG A 287 -15.36 24.69 11.27
C ARG A 287 -15.17 24.23 9.82
N ASN A 288 -13.98 24.42 9.27
CA ASN A 288 -13.67 24.12 7.88
C ASN A 288 -13.04 22.73 7.75
N LYS A 289 -13.41 22.00 6.69
CA LYS A 289 -12.81 20.69 6.40
C LYS A 289 -11.37 20.89 5.96
N ALA A 290 -10.47 20.06 6.47
CA ALA A 290 -9.08 20.04 6.03
C ALA A 290 -8.85 19.08 4.86
N GLY A 291 -9.74 18.10 4.69
CA GLY A 291 -9.65 17.15 3.59
C GLY A 291 -10.61 15.99 3.75
N TYR A 292 -10.27 14.89 3.10
CA TYR A 292 -11.08 13.68 3.03
C TYR A 292 -10.30 12.42 3.39
N VAL A 293 -11.00 11.48 3.99
CA VAL A 293 -10.56 10.08 4.07
C VAL A 293 -10.39 9.54 2.63
N PRO A 294 -9.30 8.84 2.29
CA PRO A 294 -9.16 8.28 0.95
C PRO A 294 -10.28 7.28 0.63
N THR A 295 -10.76 7.28 -0.62
CA THR A 295 -11.93 6.50 -1.08
C THR A 295 -11.91 5.02 -0.66
N GLY A 296 -10.75 4.36 -0.70
CA GLY A 296 -10.63 2.96 -0.29
C GLY A 296 -10.94 2.71 1.19
N GLN A 297 -10.57 3.66 2.05
CA GLN A 297 -10.82 3.64 3.48
C GLN A 297 -12.24 4.16 3.77
N ALA A 298 -12.69 5.17 3.03
CA ALA A 298 -14.01 5.75 3.14
C ALA A 298 -15.12 4.70 2.93
N LYS A 299 -14.97 3.83 1.92
CA LYS A 299 -15.87 2.67 1.67
C LYS A 299 -16.06 1.74 2.87
N ARG A 300 -15.11 1.72 3.81
CA ARG A 300 -15.13 0.85 4.98
C ARG A 300 -15.59 1.59 6.24
N LEU A 301 -15.20 2.86 6.37
CA LEU A 301 -15.54 3.69 7.52
C LEU A 301 -16.94 4.28 7.41
N ALA A 302 -17.41 4.61 6.21
CA ALA A 302 -18.73 5.23 6.03
C ALA A 302 -19.88 4.37 6.56
N PRO A 303 -19.96 3.05 6.27
CA PRO A 303 -20.99 2.20 6.86
C PRO A 303 -20.94 2.13 8.38
N LEU A 304 -19.75 2.20 8.98
CA LEU A 304 -19.60 2.22 10.44
C LEU A 304 -20.14 3.51 11.03
N VAL A 305 -19.83 4.66 10.42
CA VAL A 305 -20.36 5.96 10.84
C VAL A 305 -21.89 6.01 10.65
N ASP A 306 -22.38 5.56 9.50
CA ASP A 306 -23.81 5.54 9.19
C ASP A 306 -24.58 4.58 10.12
N GLY A 307 -23.93 3.50 10.56
CA GLY A 307 -24.44 2.56 11.56
C GLY A 307 -24.32 3.04 13.01
N GLY A 308 -23.79 4.23 13.25
CA GLY A 308 -23.67 4.82 14.59
C GLY A 308 -22.51 4.30 15.43
N ALA A 309 -21.49 3.69 14.82
CA ALA A 309 -20.29 3.29 15.55
C ALA A 309 -19.59 4.51 16.17
N ASP A 310 -19.21 4.40 17.45
CA ASP A 310 -18.47 5.44 18.16
C ASP A 310 -17.00 5.43 17.74
N LEU A 311 -16.71 6.11 16.62
CA LEU A 311 -15.37 6.18 16.04
C LEU A 311 -14.60 7.39 16.55
N VAL A 312 -13.32 7.17 16.83
CA VAL A 312 -12.36 8.19 17.24
C VAL A 312 -11.36 8.37 16.11
N ALA A 313 -11.19 9.61 15.66
CA ALA A 313 -10.13 9.98 14.75
C ALA A 313 -9.06 10.80 15.50
N VAL A 314 -7.80 10.41 15.36
CA VAL A 314 -6.65 11.08 15.99
C VAL A 314 -5.56 11.31 14.94
N SER A 315 -4.93 12.48 14.98
CA SER A 315 -3.76 12.74 14.15
C SER A 315 -2.58 11.91 14.67
N THR A 316 -1.95 11.13 13.79
CA THR A 316 -0.72 10.37 14.11
C THR A 316 0.54 11.07 13.63
N ARG A 317 0.42 12.06 12.75
CA ARG A 317 1.52 12.88 12.23
C ARG A 317 0.91 14.14 11.62
N GLY A 318 1.53 15.29 11.81
CA GLY A 318 1.08 16.54 11.20
C GLY A 318 1.60 17.76 11.94
N SER A 319 1.27 18.92 11.41
CA SER A 319 1.69 20.21 11.96
C SER A 319 0.73 20.76 13.02
N GLY A 320 1.23 21.69 13.82
CA GLY A 320 0.38 22.53 14.67
C GLY A 320 -0.31 23.63 13.86
N ALA A 321 -1.26 24.31 14.49
CA ALA A 321 -1.92 25.46 13.88
C ALA A 321 -0.88 26.52 13.47
N GLY A 322 -1.02 27.03 12.25
CA GLY A 322 -0.10 27.97 11.62
C GLY A 322 0.92 27.35 10.64
N SER A 323 0.99 26.02 10.55
CA SER A 323 1.86 25.30 9.60
C SER A 323 1.10 24.18 8.89
N ASP A 324 1.42 23.97 7.62
CA ASP A 324 0.93 22.87 6.77
C ASP A 324 2.09 22.05 6.14
N ASP A 325 3.29 22.16 6.71
CA ASP A 325 4.53 21.53 6.20
C ASP A 325 4.43 20.01 6.10
N VAL A 326 3.60 19.39 6.95
CA VAL A 326 3.41 17.95 7.00
C VAL A 326 1.95 17.62 6.77
N THR A 327 1.67 16.94 5.66
CA THR A 327 0.33 16.41 5.39
C THR A 327 -0.13 15.52 6.54
N PRO A 328 -1.31 15.78 7.13
CA PRO A 328 -1.78 15.01 8.27
C PRO A 328 -1.92 13.50 7.98
N HIS A 329 -1.42 12.68 8.90
CA HIS A 329 -1.75 11.26 8.98
C HIS A 329 -2.77 11.07 10.10
N VAL A 330 -3.74 10.19 9.86
CA VAL A 330 -4.87 9.97 10.76
C VAL A 330 -4.95 8.50 11.08
N LEU A 331 -5.24 8.19 12.35
CA LEU A 331 -5.69 6.89 12.80
C LEU A 331 -7.15 7.01 13.22
N VAL A 332 -7.97 6.07 12.77
CA VAL A 332 -9.38 5.92 13.17
C VAL A 332 -9.56 4.53 13.77
N CYS A 333 -10.27 4.44 14.88
CA CYS A 333 -10.68 3.18 15.51
C CYS A 333 -11.94 3.41 16.37
N GLU A 334 -12.59 2.35 16.82
CA GLU A 334 -13.68 2.47 17.79
C GLU A 334 -13.19 3.00 19.14
N ARG A 335 -14.05 3.73 19.85
CA ARG A 335 -13.79 4.35 21.16
C ARG A 335 -13.19 3.37 22.16
N ALA A 336 -13.77 2.18 22.30
CA ALA A 336 -13.27 1.16 23.22
C ALA A 336 -11.81 0.75 22.93
N LEU A 337 -11.45 0.61 21.64
CA LEU A 337 -10.07 0.34 21.24
C LEU A 337 -9.18 1.57 21.49
N TYR A 338 -9.64 2.78 21.18
CA TYR A 338 -8.87 3.99 21.48
C TYR A 338 -8.55 4.14 22.97
N ASP A 339 -9.53 3.92 23.85
CA ASP A 339 -9.36 4.02 25.31
C ASP A 339 -8.39 2.94 25.81
N HIS A 340 -8.50 1.73 25.28
CA HIS A 340 -7.54 0.66 25.55
C HIS A 340 -6.12 1.03 25.08
N LEU A 341 -5.98 1.61 23.90
CA LEU A 341 -4.68 2.02 23.37
C LEU A 341 -4.08 3.22 24.13
N THR A 342 -4.89 4.04 24.81
CA THR A 342 -4.44 5.28 25.48
C THR A 342 -4.43 5.19 27.00
N ARG A 343 -4.80 4.03 27.57
CA ARG A 343 -4.74 3.78 29.02
C ARG A 343 -3.35 4.09 29.58
N SER A 344 -3.31 4.81 30.69
CA SER A 344 -2.08 5.00 31.46
C SER A 344 -1.65 3.65 32.06
N ARG A 345 -0.34 3.40 32.11
CA ARG A 345 0.20 2.21 32.80
C ARG A 345 0.26 2.42 34.30
#